data_AF-A0A7Y2PER0-F1
#
_entry.id   AF-A0A7Y2PER0-F1
#
_cell.length_a   1.000
_cell.length_b   1.000
_cell.length_c   1.000
_cell.angle_alpha   90.00
_cell.angle_beta   90.00
_cell.angle_gamma   90.00
#
_symmetry.space_group_name_H-M   'P 1'
#
loop_
_entity.id
_entity.type
_entity.pdbx_description
1 polymer ?
#
loop_
_entity_poly.entity_id
_entity_poly.type
_entity_poly.pdbx_seq_one_letter_code
_entity_poly.pdbx_strand_id
1 'polypeptide(L)' 'MNALGKRLAALEQAQPSAMPRWHCLRRYEDESEADAIAAYEAEHGPIGDGNVIMRVIISKPGTRLGS' A
#
# COMPACT_ATOMS: atom_id res chain seq x y z
N MET A 1 -23.25 -1.59 5.35
CA MET A 1 -21.87 -1.97 4.96
C MET A 1 -21.78 -2.08 3.45
N ASN A 2 -21.00 -1.21 2.81
CA ASN A 2 -20.97 -1.00 1.37
C ASN A 2 -20.40 -2.22 0.63
N ALA A 3 -21.01 -2.63 -0.49
CA ALA A 3 -20.61 -3.81 -1.27
C ALA A 3 -19.14 -3.73 -1.73
N LEU A 4 -18.61 -2.53 -1.88
CA LEU A 4 -17.21 -2.25 -2.16
C LEU A 4 -16.27 -2.77 -1.06
N GLY A 5 -16.60 -2.58 0.21
CA GLY A 5 -15.75 -3.01 1.34
C GLY A 5 -15.62 -4.52 1.42
N LYS A 6 -16.70 -5.25 1.09
CA LYS A 6 -16.67 -6.73 1.03
C LYS A 6 -15.82 -7.25 -0.13
N ARG A 7 -15.87 -6.57 -1.29
CA ARG A 7 -15.05 -6.92 -2.46
C ARG A 7 -13.58 -6.65 -2.19
N LEU A 8 -13.26 -5.56 -1.50
CA LEU A 8 -11.88 -5.23 -1.12
C LEU A 8 -11.32 -6.27 -0.15
N ALA A 9 -12.05 -6.60 0.91
CA ALA A 9 -11.64 -7.64 1.86
C ALA A 9 -11.47 -9.02 1.20
N ALA A 10 -12.34 -9.37 0.25
CA ALA A 10 -12.22 -10.61 -0.52
C ALA A 10 -10.97 -10.62 -1.41
N LEU A 11 -10.61 -9.47 -2.02
CA LEU A 11 -9.38 -9.34 -2.80
C LEU A 11 -8.12 -9.40 -1.94
N GLU A 12 -8.15 -8.82 -0.73
CA GLU A 12 -7.06 -8.93 0.24
C GLU A 12 -6.85 -10.37 0.71
N GLN A 13 -7.93 -11.14 0.91
CA GLN A 13 -7.87 -12.54 1.34
C GLN A 13 -7.53 -13.52 0.21
N ALA A 14 -7.87 -13.19 -1.04
CA ALA A 14 -7.67 -14.04 -2.21
C ALA A 14 -6.25 -14.00 -2.77
N GLN A 15 -5.27 -13.44 -2.05
CA GLN A 15 -3.89 -13.32 -2.54
C GLN A 15 -3.35 -14.71 -2.94
N PRO A 16 -3.13 -14.98 -4.24
CA PRO A 16 -2.63 -16.26 -4.68
C PRO A 16 -1.22 -16.43 -4.13
N SER A 17 -0.93 -17.58 -3.52
CA SER A 17 0.39 -17.91 -2.94
C SER A 17 1.58 -17.85 -3.92
N ALA A 18 1.33 -17.55 -5.20
CA ALA A 18 2.30 -17.45 -6.29
C ALA A 18 2.41 -16.05 -6.90
N MET A 19 1.63 -15.06 -6.44
CA MET A 19 1.85 -13.67 -6.86
C MET A 19 2.97 -13.05 -6.01
N PRO A 20 3.89 -12.26 -6.61
CA PRO A 20 4.85 -11.47 -5.85
C PRO A 20 4.11 -10.66 -4.79
N ARG A 21 4.67 -10.49 -3.59
CA ARG A 21 4.00 -9.72 -2.52
C ARG A 21 3.65 -8.34 -3.07
N TRP A 22 2.37 -8.04 -3.15
CA TRP A 22 1.89 -6.72 -3.58
C TRP A 22 1.81 -5.86 -2.33
N HIS A 23 2.58 -4.77 -2.31
CA HIS A 23 2.56 -3.83 -1.21
C HIS A 23 1.73 -2.62 -1.61
N CYS A 24 0.67 -2.36 -0.86
CA CYS A 24 -0.19 -1.19 -1.06
C CYS A 24 0.32 -0.05 -0.18
N LEU A 25 1.00 0.91 -0.79
CA LEU A 25 1.52 2.09 -0.13
C LEU A 25 0.52 3.23 -0.27
N ARG A 26 0.28 3.96 0.83
CA ARG A 26 -0.49 5.21 0.77
C ARG A 26 0.49 6.34 0.53
N ARG A 27 0.22 7.16 -0.49
CA ARG A 27 0.94 8.40 -0.76
C ARG A 27 0.01 9.60 -0.58
N TYR A 28 0.31 10.47 0.36
CA TYR A 28 -0.36 11.75 0.58
C TYR A 28 0.18 12.85 -0.35
N GLU A 29 -0.54 13.97 -0.49
CA GLU A 29 -0.19 15.01 -1.47
C GLU A 29 1.11 15.75 -1.12
N ASP A 30 1.40 15.87 0.18
CA ASP A 30 2.55 16.55 0.73
C ASP A 30 3.80 15.66 0.84
N GLU A 31 3.71 14.38 0.46
CA GLU A 31 4.80 13.42 0.62
C GLU A 31 5.36 12.92 -0.72
N SER A 32 6.68 12.70 -0.74
CA SER A 32 7.34 12.07 -1.86
C SER A 32 7.05 10.56 -1.88
N GLU A 33 7.28 9.92 -3.03
CA GLU A 33 7.20 8.46 -3.10
C GLU A 33 8.20 7.77 -2.16
N ALA A 34 9.40 8.35 -1.99
CA ALA A 34 10.41 7.83 -1.07
C ALA A 34 9.92 7.89 0.39
N ASP A 35 9.26 8.99 0.78
CA ASP A 35 8.69 9.14 2.13
C ASP A 35 7.54 8.16 2.36
N ALA A 36 6.68 7.97 1.36
CA ALA A 36 5.60 6.99 1.41
C ALA A 36 6.12 5.55 1.54
N ILE A 37 7.22 5.22 0.86
CA ILE A 37 7.93 3.94 0.98
C ILE A 37 8.52 3.78 2.38
N ALA A 38 9.31 4.75 2.84
CA ALA A 38 9.94 4.70 4.16
C ALA A 38 8.90 4.54 5.28
N ALA A 39 7.78 5.25 5.19
CA ALA A 39 6.72 5.16 6.17
C ALA A 39 6.00 3.80 6.14
N TYR A 40 5.81 3.20 4.95
CA TYR A 40 5.29 1.84 4.85
C TYR A 40 6.26 0.81 5.42
N GLU A 41 7.56 0.94 5.12
CA GLU A 41 8.60 0.03 5.63
C GLU A 41 8.77 0.14 7.14
N ALA A 42 8.57 1.33 7.72
CA ALA A 42 8.54 1.51 9.17
C ALA A 42 7.38 0.75 9.84
N GLU A 43 6.23 0.61 9.19
CA GLU A 43 5.05 -0.08 9.72
C GLU A 43 5.07 -1.59 9.47
N HIS A 44 5.56 -2.02 8.31
CA HIS A 44 5.41 -3.39 7.83
C HIS A 44 6.73 -4.15 7.62
N GLY A 45 7.88 -3.47 7.82
CA GLY A 45 9.20 -4.00 7.56
C GLY A 45 9.70 -3.72 6.13
N PRO A 46 11.00 -3.93 5.87
CA PRO A 46 11.63 -3.59 4.60
C PRO A 46 11.00 -4.37 3.45
N ILE A 47 10.65 -3.66 2.38
CA ILE A 47 10.06 -4.24 1.18
C ILE A 47 11.17 -4.78 0.28
N GLY A 48 12.42 -4.28 0.36
CA GLY A 48 13.56 -4.78 -0.43
C GLY A 48 13.58 -4.26 -1.88
N ASP A 49 14.67 -4.57 -2.60
CA ASP A 49 14.96 -3.99 -3.92
C ASP A 49 14.27 -4.70 -5.09
N GLY A 50 13.60 -3.91 -5.92
CA GLY A 50 12.45 -4.30 -6.70
C GLY A 50 12.71 -4.77 -8.13
N ASN A 51 12.82 -6.09 -8.31
CA ASN A 51 12.41 -6.74 -9.56
C ASN A 51 11.30 -7.80 -9.37
N VAL A 52 10.96 -8.16 -8.13
CA VAL A 52 10.02 -9.24 -7.80
C VAL A 52 8.88 -8.75 -6.91
N ILE A 53 8.65 -7.42 -6.84
CA ILE A 53 7.70 -6.83 -5.91
C ILE A 53 6.84 -5.83 -6.65
N MET A 54 5.53 -6.05 -6.62
CA MET A 54 4.59 -5.08 -7.16
C MET A 54 4.26 -4.06 -6.09
N ARG A 55 4.61 -2.79 -6.34
CA ARG A 55 4.25 -1.68 -5.47
C ARG A 55 3.01 -1.01 -6.04
N VAL A 56 1.96 -0.91 -5.23
CA VAL A 56 0.72 -0.21 -5.59
C VAL A 56 0.67 1.06 -4.75
N ILE A 57 0.85 2.21 -5.39
CA ILE A 57 0.80 3.51 -4.72
C ILE A 57 -0.61 4.08 -4.86
N ILE A 58 -1.29 4.25 -3.74
CA ILE A 58 -2.61 4.84 -3.67
C ILE A 58 -2.46 6.30 -3.23
N SER A 59 -2.63 7.22 -4.18
CA SER A 59 -2.65 8.65 -3.90
C SER A 59 -3.88 9.02 -3.07
N LYS A 60 -3.67 9.70 -1.94
CA LYS A 60 -4.70 10.22 -1.05
C LYS A 60 -4.61 11.75 -1.00
N PRO A 61 -5.75 12.46 -1.12
CA PRO A 61 -5.77 13.89 -0.89
C PRO A 61 -5.47 14.20 0.59
N GLY A 62 -4.81 15.34 0.85
CA GLY A 62 -4.46 15.78 2.20
C GLY A 62 -3.12 15.25 2.72
N THR A 63 -2.89 15.44 4.02
CA THR A 63 -1.61 15.17 4.71
C THR A 63 -1.69 13.88 5.54
N ARG A 64 -0.56 13.16 5.69
CA ARG A 64 -0.50 11.91 6.50
C ARG A 64 -0.93 12.12 7.94
N LEU A 65 -0.56 13.27 8.49
CA LEU A 65 -1.04 13.80 9.76
C LEU A 65 -2.34 14.53 9.47
N GLY A 66 -3.46 13.81 9.45
CA GLY A 66 -4.75 14.47 9.67
C GLY A 66 -4.64 15.25 10.98
N SER A 67 -4.86 16.56 10.93
CA SER A 67 -5.03 17.39 12.13
C SER A 67 -6.22 16.90 12.95
#